data_AF-A0A0B2RM95-F1
#
_entry.id   AF-A0A0B2RM95-F1
#
_cell.length_a   1.000
_cell.length_b   1.000
_cell.length_c   1.000
_cell.angle_alpha   90.00
_cell.angle_beta   90.00
_cell.angle_gamma   90.00
#
_symmetry.space_group_name_H-M   'P 1'
#
loop_
_entity.id
_entity.type
_entity.pdbx_description
1 polymer ?
#
loop_
_entity_poly.entity_id
_entity_poly.type
_entity_poly.pdbx_seq_one_letter_code
_entity_poly.pdbx_strand_id
1 'polypeptide(L)'
;MYIGLPCRHVIVAIRYNNHRLEDYNDGMLTIVSYNATYENYIRPTRSQQYWKTTPFDRLTPPHIKKRLGRPKKCRRKDQNEGQASNSRLKRSYKEVTCTRCGLNGHNSRECINSGVPPRPKKWKPIVEEGNNLNATTTTLVRYF
;
A
#
# COMPACT_ATOMS: atom_id res chain seq x y z
N MET A 1 -8.80 4.54 29.90
CA MET A 1 -9.12 5.89 30.40
C MET A 1 -9.72 6.65 29.23
N TYR A 2 -11.05 6.68 29.13
CA TYR A 2 -11.72 7.44 28.08
C TYR A 2 -11.60 8.92 28.46
N ILE A 3 -10.91 9.68 27.60
CA ILE A 3 -10.81 11.14 27.68
C ILE A 3 -12.25 11.67 27.64
N GLY A 4 -12.65 12.48 28.62
CA GLY A 4 -14.05 12.86 28.89
C GLY A 4 -14.68 13.81 27.86
N LEU A 5 -14.60 13.43 26.58
CA LEU A 5 -15.37 14.00 25.48
C LEU A 5 -16.67 13.19 25.30
N PRO A 6 -17.82 13.86 25.17
CA PRO A 6 -19.08 13.17 24.92
C PRO A 6 -19.05 12.43 23.58
N CYS A 7 -19.63 11.23 23.55
CA CYS A 7 -19.77 10.50 22.30
C CYS A 7 -20.82 11.18 21.39
N ARG A 8 -20.84 10.81 20.09
CA ARG A 8 -21.77 11.41 19.12
C ARG A 8 -23.24 11.37 19.58
N HIS A 9 -23.67 10.28 20.23
CA HIS A 9 -25.04 10.14 20.72
C HIS A 9 -25.35 11.13 21.85
N VAL A 10 -24.39 11.31 22.77
CA VAL A 10 -24.52 12.26 23.89
C VAL A 10 -24.57 13.69 23.35
N ILE A 11 -23.75 14.04 22.36
CA ILE A 11 -23.78 15.37 21.69
C ILE A 11 -25.17 15.65 21.11
N VAL A 12 -25.79 14.67 20.44
CA VAL A 12 -27.13 14.81 19.86
C VAL A 12 -28.19 14.98 20.95
N ALA A 13 -28.12 14.20 22.03
CA ALA A 13 -29.05 14.32 23.16
C ALA A 13 -28.95 15.67 23.89
N ILE A 14 -27.73 16.18 24.10
CA ILE A 14 -27.49 17.50 24.71
C ILE A 14 -28.09 18.60 23.83
N ARG A 15 -27.86 18.53 22.51
CA ARG A 15 -28.45 19.50 21.58
C ARG A 15 -29.96 19.42 21.51
N TYR A 16 -30.53 18.22 21.58
CA TYR A 16 -31.99 18.04 21.63
C TYR A 16 -32.60 18.74 22.86
N ASN A 17 -31.89 18.73 23.99
CA ASN A 17 -32.29 19.42 25.21
C ASN A 17 -31.98 20.93 25.22
N ASN A 18 -31.48 21.52 24.12
CA ASN A 18 -31.02 22.92 24.03
C ASN A 18 -29.94 23.29 25.06
N HIS A 19 -29.15 22.31 25.51
CA HIS A 19 -28.04 22.55 26.42
C HIS A 19 -26.74 22.82 25.66
N ARG A 20 -25.79 23.46 26.34
CA ARG A 20 -24.45 23.73 25.82
C ARG A 20 -23.57 22.49 25.94
N LEU A 21 -22.71 22.25 24.96
CA LEU A 21 -21.83 21.07 24.95
C LEU A 21 -20.67 21.22 25.94
N GLU A 22 -20.23 22.46 26.16
CA GLU A 22 -19.10 22.80 27.00
C GLU A 22 -19.33 22.40 28.47
N ASP A 23 -20.57 22.42 28.95
CA ASP A 23 -20.95 22.08 30.32
C ASP A 23 -20.83 20.58 30.62
N TYR A 24 -20.76 19.73 29.59
CA TYR A 24 -20.66 18.27 29.70
C TYR A 24 -19.26 17.72 29.42
N ASN A 25 -18.32 18.59 29.09
CA ASN A 25 -16.93 18.19 28.89
C ASN A 25 -16.23 18.06 30.25
N ASP A 26 -15.27 17.15 30.33
CA ASP A 26 -14.40 17.04 31.50
C ASP A 26 -13.66 18.36 31.78
N GLY A 27 -13.60 18.77 33.04
CA GLY A 27 -12.88 19.97 33.47
C GLY A 27 -11.40 19.97 33.07
N MET A 28 -10.80 18.79 32.86
CA MET A 28 -9.44 18.64 32.34
C MET A 28 -9.28 19.12 30.89
N LEU A 29 -10.37 19.23 30.12
CA LEU A 29 -10.38 19.72 28.74
C LEU A 29 -10.67 21.22 28.63
N THR A 30 -10.51 21.97 29.72
CA THR A 30 -10.66 23.43 29.71
C THR A 30 -9.35 24.12 29.37
N ILE A 31 -9.44 25.36 28.88
CA ILE A 31 -8.25 26.20 28.67
C ILE A 31 -7.55 26.46 30.01
N VAL A 32 -8.30 26.54 31.11
CA VAL A 32 -7.77 26.74 32.47
C VAL A 32 -6.89 25.56 32.88
N SER A 33 -7.36 24.32 32.72
CA SER A 33 -6.56 23.13 33.03
C SER A 33 -5.35 22.98 32.11
N TYR A 34 -5.49 23.31 30.83
CA TYR A 34 -4.36 23.35 29.89
C TYR A 34 -3.30 24.35 30.36
N ASN A 35 -3.69 25.58 30.64
CA ASN A 35 -2.77 26.63 31.09
C ASN A 35 -2.11 26.27 32.43
N ALA A 36 -2.85 25.69 33.38
CA ALA A 36 -2.29 25.23 34.64
C ALA A 36 -1.28 24.09 34.45
N THR A 37 -1.57 23.14 33.55
CA THR A 37 -0.66 22.01 33.26
C THR A 37 0.65 22.49 32.64
N TYR A 38 0.59 23.51 31.77
CA TYR A 38 1.74 24.05 31.05
C TYR A 38 2.25 25.39 31.61
N GLU A 39 1.79 25.80 32.80
CA GLU A 39 2.23 27.03 33.46
C GLU A 39 3.75 26.99 33.67
N ASN A 40 4.24 25.84 34.10
CA ASN A 40 5.65 25.56 34.27
C ASN A 40 6.21 24.90 33.01
N TYR A 41 6.94 25.67 32.19
CA TYR A 41 7.62 25.13 31.02
C TYR A 41 9.13 25.05 31.22
N ILE A 42 9.74 24.03 30.63
CA ILE A 42 11.20 23.87 30.62
C ILE A 42 11.76 24.87 29.61
N ARG A 43 12.55 25.84 30.07
CA ARG A 43 13.19 26.81 29.20
C ARG A 43 14.16 26.08 28.26
N PRO A 44 14.02 26.24 26.93
CA PRO A 44 14.95 25.60 26.00
C PRO A 44 16.34 26.16 26.23
N THR A 45 17.34 25.28 26.23
CA THR A 45 18.75 25.67 26.34
C THR A 45 19.43 25.44 25.00
N ARG A 46 20.18 26.45 24.52
CA ARG A 46 20.74 26.48 23.15
C ARG A 46 21.64 25.28 22.83
N SER A 47 22.41 24.81 23.79
CA SER A 47 23.27 23.63 23.66
C SER A 47 23.70 23.11 25.03
N GLN A 48 24.27 21.90 25.06
CA GLN A 48 24.72 21.23 26.29
C GLN A 48 25.74 22.03 27.09
N GLN A 49 26.57 22.85 26.44
CA GLN A 49 27.59 23.68 27.13
C GLN A 49 26.99 24.74 28.06
N TYR A 50 25.71 25.11 27.85
CA TYR A 50 25.00 26.09 28.68
C TYR A 50 24.14 25.43 29.78
N TRP A 51 24.17 24.11 29.92
CA TRP A 51 23.44 23.42 30.99
C TRP A 51 24.07 23.74 32.35
N LYS A 52 23.24 24.06 33.34
CA LYS A 52 23.71 24.27 34.71
C LYS A 52 24.21 22.94 35.27
N THR A 53 25.42 22.93 35.82
CA THR A 53 25.91 21.77 36.59
C THR A 53 25.02 21.61 37.81
N THR A 54 24.39 20.45 37.94
CA THR A 54 23.59 20.11 39.12
C THR A 54 24.40 19.24 40.07
N PRO A 55 24.21 19.36 41.39
CA PRO A 55 24.87 18.51 42.38
C PRO A 55 24.25 17.10 42.44
N PHE A 56 23.24 16.81 41.62
CA PHE A 56 22.56 15.53 41.58
C PHE A 56 23.34 14.51 40.76
N ASP A 57 23.24 13.25 41.16
CA ASP A 57 23.84 12.14 40.41
C ASP A 57 23.28 12.04 39.00
N ARG A 58 24.13 11.60 38.07
CA ARG A 58 23.71 11.32 36.70
C ARG A 58 22.70 10.18 36.72
N LEU A 59 21.52 10.40 36.13
CA LEU A 59 20.51 9.37 35.95
C LEU A 59 21.11 8.20 35.16
N THR A 60 21.09 7.01 35.74
CA THR A 60 21.43 5.79 35.01
C THR A 60 20.31 5.53 33.99
N PRO A 61 20.63 5.30 32.70
CA PRO A 61 19.60 5.02 31.71
C PRO A 61 18.81 3.78 32.13
N PRO A 62 17.48 3.76 31.92
CA PRO A 62 16.68 2.59 32.23
C PRO A 62 17.18 1.39 31.41
N HIS A 63 17.14 0.21 32.00
CA HIS A 63 17.56 -1.01 31.30
C HIS A 63 16.60 -1.30 30.13
N ILE A 64 17.04 -1.00 28.91
CA ILE A 64 16.27 -1.24 27.68
C ILE A 64 16.25 -2.74 27.39
N LYS A 65 15.12 -3.40 27.65
CA LYS A 65 14.88 -4.77 27.17
C LYS A 65 14.52 -4.71 25.68
N LYS A 66 15.31 -5.37 24.83
CA LYS A 66 14.92 -5.60 23.42
C LYS A 66 13.62 -6.40 23.41
N ARG A 67 12.56 -5.82 22.84
CA ARG A 67 11.30 -6.56 22.62
C ARG A 67 11.58 -7.71 21.67
N LEU A 68 10.96 -8.86 21.91
CA LEU A 68 10.95 -9.93 20.91
C LEU A 68 10.36 -9.34 19.63
N GLY A 69 11.08 -9.51 18.52
CA GLY A 69 10.64 -9.02 17.22
C GLY A 69 9.31 -9.63 16.80
N ARG A 70 8.76 -9.14 15.70
CA ARG A 70 7.51 -9.68 15.14
C ARG A 70 7.62 -11.19 14.94
N PRO A 71 6.69 -12.00 15.48
CA PRO A 71 6.64 -13.43 15.17
C PRO A 71 6.58 -13.65 13.66
N LYS A 72 7.26 -14.68 13.17
CA LYS A 72 7.23 -15.03 11.74
C LYS A 72 5.78 -15.35 11.34
N LYS A 73 5.36 -14.87 10.16
CA LYS A 73 4.00 -15.12 9.63
C LYS A 73 3.69 -16.61 9.46
N CYS A 74 4.71 -17.41 9.14
CA CYS A 74 4.60 -18.86 9.05
C CYS A 74 5.57 -19.51 10.03
N ARG A 75 5.10 -20.56 10.70
CA ARG A 75 5.94 -21.48 11.48
C ARG A 75 6.90 -22.21 10.53
N ARG A 76 8.10 -22.55 11.02
CA ARG A 76 9.02 -23.46 10.33
C ARG A 76 8.41 -24.86 10.36
N LYS A 77 8.16 -25.46 9.20
CA LYS A 77 7.66 -26.83 9.10
C LYS A 77 8.74 -27.83 9.50
N ASP A 78 8.33 -28.89 10.16
CA ASP A 78 9.17 -30.04 10.46
C ASP A 78 9.37 -30.91 9.20
N GLN A 79 10.40 -31.76 9.19
CA GLN A 79 10.74 -32.61 8.04
C GLN A 79 9.63 -33.61 7.69
N ASN A 80 8.80 -33.98 8.67
CA ASN A 80 7.69 -34.93 8.50
C ASN A 80 6.35 -34.25 8.10
N GLU A 81 6.29 -32.92 8.02
CA GLU A 81 5.07 -32.23 7.60
C GLU A 81 5.00 -32.16 6.07
N GLY A 82 4.07 -32.93 5.48
CA GLY A 82 3.82 -32.93 4.03
C GLY A 82 3.55 -31.55 3.43
N GLN A 83 3.83 -31.40 2.13
CA GLN A 83 3.44 -30.21 1.38
C GLN A 83 1.91 -30.12 1.38
N ALA A 84 1.38 -28.97 1.81
CA ALA A 84 -0.05 -28.69 1.72
C ALA A 84 -0.46 -28.78 0.24
N SER A 85 -1.56 -29.49 -0.03
CA SER A 85 -2.05 -29.71 -1.39
C SER A 85 -2.13 -28.39 -2.13
N ASN A 86 -1.50 -28.33 -3.31
CA ASN A 86 -1.58 -27.18 -4.20
C ASN A 86 -2.99 -27.08 -4.78
N SER A 87 -3.96 -26.61 -4.00
CA SER A 87 -5.32 -26.30 -4.45
C SER A 87 -5.41 -25.02 -5.28
N ARG A 88 -4.26 -24.49 -5.73
CA ARG A 88 -4.21 -23.30 -6.59
C ARG A 88 -4.52 -23.71 -8.02
N LEU A 89 -5.67 -23.25 -8.51
CA LEU A 89 -6.02 -23.27 -9.93
C LEU A 89 -4.86 -22.69 -10.75
N LYS A 90 -4.38 -23.44 -11.74
CA LYS A 90 -3.36 -22.96 -12.68
C LYS A 90 -3.94 -21.76 -13.43
N ARG A 91 -3.23 -20.63 -13.43
CA ARG A 91 -3.64 -19.42 -14.15
C ARG A 91 -3.61 -19.71 -15.65
N SER A 92 -4.77 -19.84 -16.30
CA SER A 92 -4.88 -19.87 -17.75
C SER A 92 -4.81 -18.45 -18.30
N TYR A 93 -3.75 -18.12 -19.05
CA TYR A 93 -3.70 -16.88 -19.82
C TYR A 93 -4.51 -17.05 -21.10
N LYS A 94 -5.31 -16.04 -21.46
CA LYS A 94 -5.90 -15.94 -22.81
C LYS A 94 -4.76 -15.73 -23.81
N GLU A 95 -4.93 -16.25 -25.04
CA GLU A 95 -3.98 -15.98 -26.12
C GLU A 95 -3.78 -14.47 -26.31
N VAL A 96 -2.53 -14.06 -26.45
CA VAL A 96 -2.17 -12.65 -26.60
C VAL A 96 -2.49 -12.22 -28.03
N THR A 97 -3.41 -11.28 -28.19
CA THR A 97 -3.77 -10.68 -29.48
C THR A 97 -3.07 -9.33 -29.64
N CYS A 98 -2.34 -9.14 -30.73
CA CYS A 98 -1.66 -7.88 -31.00
C CYS A 98 -2.67 -6.78 -31.35
N THR A 99 -2.66 -5.66 -30.61
CA THR A 99 -3.58 -4.54 -30.87
C THR A 99 -3.28 -3.76 -32.15
N ARG A 100 -2.07 -3.90 -32.70
CA ARG A 100 -1.62 -3.20 -33.93
C ARG A 100 -2.02 -3.96 -35.20
N CYS A 101 -1.68 -5.25 -35.30
CA CYS A 101 -1.93 -6.07 -36.49
C CYS A 101 -3.15 -7.01 -36.36
N GLY A 102 -3.62 -7.28 -35.14
CA GLY A 102 -4.74 -8.18 -34.87
C GLY A 102 -4.43 -9.67 -34.94
N LEU A 103 -3.16 -10.06 -35.09
CA LEU A 103 -2.72 -11.45 -35.08
C LEU A 103 -2.44 -11.93 -33.65
N ASN A 104 -2.64 -13.23 -33.40
CA ASN A 104 -2.38 -13.86 -32.11
C ASN A 104 -0.89 -14.21 -31.96
N GLY A 105 -0.43 -14.37 -30.72
CA GLY A 105 0.91 -14.88 -30.38
C GLY A 105 1.95 -13.81 -30.02
N HIS A 106 1.64 -12.52 -30.17
CA HIS A 106 2.56 -11.44 -29.80
C HIS A 106 1.82 -10.17 -29.34
N ASN A 107 2.53 -9.29 -28.63
CA ASN A 107 2.03 -7.97 -28.24
C ASN A 107 2.44 -6.91 -29.28
N SER A 108 1.76 -5.76 -29.32
CA SER A 108 2.05 -4.65 -30.23
C SER A 108 3.50 -4.14 -30.19
N ARG A 109 4.20 -4.34 -29.07
CA ARG A 109 5.62 -4.00 -28.90
C ARG A 109 6.56 -4.85 -29.73
N GLU A 110 6.22 -6.11 -29.97
CA GLU A 110 7.02 -7.09 -30.71
C GLU A 110 6.41 -7.36 -32.11
N CYS A 111 5.51 -6.47 -32.55
CA CYS A 111 4.85 -6.60 -33.82
C CYS A 111 5.84 -6.33 -34.96
N ILE A 112 6.00 -7.30 -35.86
CA ILE A 112 6.83 -7.15 -37.07
C ILE A 112 6.31 -5.98 -37.93
N ASN A 113 4.99 -5.78 -37.98
CA ASN A 113 4.34 -4.69 -38.71
C ASN A 113 4.38 -3.34 -37.96
N SER A 114 5.46 -3.04 -37.23
CA SER A 114 5.59 -1.80 -36.45
C SER A 114 5.69 -0.53 -37.28
N GLY A 115 6.14 -0.63 -38.54
CA GLY A 115 6.21 0.49 -39.48
C GLY A 115 4.88 0.83 -40.17
N VAL A 116 3.82 0.03 -39.95
CA VAL A 116 2.49 0.24 -40.55
C VAL A 116 1.59 0.95 -39.52
N PRO A 117 0.75 1.92 -39.94
CA PRO A 117 -0.19 2.56 -39.03
C PRO A 117 -1.08 1.52 -38.32
N PRO A 118 -1.39 1.73 -37.03
CA PRO A 118 -2.18 0.79 -36.26
C PRO A 118 -3.58 0.65 -36.85
N ARG A 119 -4.13 -0.57 -36.76
CA ARG A 119 -5.50 -0.86 -37.14
C ARG A 119 -6.49 0.12 -36.47
N PRO A 120 -7.50 0.63 -37.20
CA PRO A 120 -8.54 1.45 -36.60
C PRO A 120 -9.39 0.65 -35.60
N LYS A 121 -9.89 1.31 -34.54
CA LYS A 121 -10.69 0.68 -33.46
C LYS A 121 -11.92 -0.09 -33.95
N LYS A 122 -12.43 0.17 -35.16
CA LYS A 122 -13.61 -0.47 -35.78
C LYS A 122 -13.26 -1.25 -37.06
N TRP A 123 -12.18 -2.03 -37.04
CA TRP A 123 -11.80 -2.83 -38.20
C TRP A 123 -12.57 -4.15 -38.27
N LYS A 124 -13.07 -4.48 -39.46
CA LYS A 124 -13.63 -5.80 -39.79
C LYS A 124 -12.66 -6.49 -40.76
N PRO A 125 -12.37 -7.80 -40.58
CA PRO A 125 -11.59 -8.54 -41.56
C PRO A 125 -12.28 -8.52 -42.91
N ILE A 126 -11.51 -8.23 -43.97
CA ILE A 126 -11.93 -8.47 -45.34
C ILE A 126 -11.88 -9.99 -45.49
N VAL A 127 -13.03 -10.61 -45.72
CA VAL A 127 -13.12 -12.05 -45.99
C VAL A 127 -12.86 -12.20 -47.49
N GLU A 128 -11.62 -12.49 -47.88
CA GLU A 128 -11.36 -12.96 -49.24
C GLU A 128 -11.68 -14.46 -49.30
N GLU A 129 -12.77 -14.79 -49.98
CA GLU A 129 -13.16 -16.18 -50.25
C GLU A 129 -12.19 -16.80 -51.26
N GLY A 130 -11.47 -17.83 -50.81
CA GLY A 130 -10.97 -18.93 -51.64
C GLY A 130 -9.69 -18.68 -52.45
N ASN A 131 -8.58 -19.29 -52.04
CA ASN A 131 -8.18 -20.60 -52.58
C ASN A 131 -6.81 -21.03 -52.03
N ASN A 132 -6.79 -22.21 -51.40
CA ASN A 132 -5.59 -22.96 -51.04
C ASN A 132 -4.84 -23.36 -52.31
N LEU A 133 -3.54 -23.06 -52.41
CA LEU A 133 -2.56 -23.96 -53.01
C LEU A 133 -1.20 -23.82 -52.31
N ASN A 134 -0.86 -24.90 -51.63
CA ASN A 134 0.40 -25.24 -51.01
C ASN A 134 1.58 -24.91 -51.95
N ALA A 135 2.53 -24.10 -51.50
CA ALA A 135 3.81 -23.95 -52.17
C ALA A 135 4.94 -24.10 -51.14
N THR A 136 5.34 -25.35 -50.97
CA THR A 136 6.68 -25.73 -50.51
C THR A 136 7.69 -25.02 -51.41
N THR A 137 8.51 -24.12 -50.87
CA THR A 137 9.71 -23.67 -51.58
C THR A 137 10.83 -23.38 -50.58
N THR A 138 11.58 -24.44 -50.33
CA THR A 138 13.02 -24.43 -50.06
C THR A 138 13.74 -23.35 -50.87
N THR A 139 14.51 -22.46 -50.22
CA THR A 139 15.74 -21.90 -50.81
C THR A 139 16.67 -21.46 -49.68
N LEU A 140 17.89 -22.00 -49.74
CA LEU A 140 19.03 -21.72 -48.87
C LEU A 140 19.64 -20.34 -49.11
N VAL A 141 20.14 -19.76 -48.01
CA VAL A 141 21.34 -18.92 -47.84
C VAL A 141 21.65 -17.87 -48.92
N ARG A 142 21.77 -16.60 -48.50
CA ARG A 142 22.93 -15.74 -48.83
C ARG A 142 23.09 -14.61 -47.81
N TYR A 143 24.28 -14.57 -47.23
CA TYR A 143 24.87 -13.41 -46.59
C TYR A 143 25.01 -12.29 -47.61
N PHE A 144 24.50 -11.10 -47.30
CA PHE A 144 25.15 -9.78 -47.35
C PHE A 144 24.31 -8.80 -46.54
#